data_AF-A0AAV4JTX0-F1
#
_entry.id   AF-A0AAV4JTX0-F1
#
_cell.length_a   1.000
_cell.length_b   1.000
_cell.length_c   1.000
_cell.angle_alpha   90.00
_cell.angle_beta   90.00
_cell.angle_gamma   90.00
#
_symmetry.space_group_name_H-M   'P 1'
#
loop_
_entity.id
_entity.type
_entity.pdbx_description
1 polymer ?
#
loop_
_entity_poly.entity_id
_entity_poly.type
_entity_poly.pdbx_seq_one_letter_code
_entity_poly.pdbx_strand_id
1 'polypeptide(L)'
;MAYTYSCELTTEQRCHERAQIGEDVVKFTPGETCPERGCDLPCHCRHGNRTFTVYQKFYQGCQLCECTVSGHVSCECSKTFRRKEIREMSRLELDRYQAAVRSLTESPGYPSRWFQLASLYAEHKPLAVGSPLFLPWNRQFLRHVEAALQESDCDIAIPYYDWTVDAGKPYKSLVWAANVFGGDGFNSGRDKSHCVRYHPFKSYHPPYLSPCLRRHLNASVSLPTAVNVELALRDPDFKRFRIQMEYFLRTYQTFVGGHMDSDLAPYDPLFLSVSAFVDKLWTQWQERHPEGVLDFPLHLRYVRMDPFKTVPDDVLDSKGQLCVDYVPLSEGVPCVIREVIQYGYDARGYDRHGYNKKGFDVEGFNMKGFDSSGNPDSRGKYNNDGFDRAGFRRSGYDSSGIDRYGFYIDSYNLDHFDSEGYDKYGYNRYGFDRRGFTPFGYTSNGTYLPTINVEELDIFDEYGYNKYGFNVEGFDRNGYDVFGFDSRGFDRRQCNYYSIGPIHIIVKRYIERELEQLNITDLTRVKRICGQLLPLPDYVVKRYWLDRDDGQAELLDEIYGYQIQTNLVDSMFVPRETSVTTDSLWVPIAPDQQ
;
A
#
# COMPACT_ATOMS: atom_id res chain seq x y z
N MET A 1 -43.04 -13.31 1.95
CA MET A 1 -44.22 -12.45 2.12
C MET A 1 -43.98 -11.21 1.27
N ALA A 2 -44.87 -10.90 0.33
CA ALA A 2 -44.68 -9.74 -0.55
C ALA A 2 -45.22 -8.49 0.16
N TYR A 3 -44.38 -7.47 0.32
CA TYR A 3 -44.82 -6.19 0.85
C TYR A 3 -45.55 -5.42 -0.25
N THR A 4 -46.72 -4.89 0.08
CA THR A 4 -47.46 -3.93 -0.76
C THR A 4 -47.03 -2.52 -0.38
N TYR A 5 -46.47 -1.77 -1.33
CA TYR A 5 -46.10 -0.38 -1.14
C TYR A 5 -47.21 0.54 -1.63
N SER A 6 -47.47 1.62 -0.90
CA SER A 6 -48.38 2.70 -1.30
C SER A 6 -47.71 4.04 -1.02
N CYS A 7 -47.84 5.01 -1.92
CA CYS A 7 -47.43 6.39 -1.65
C CYS A 7 -48.64 7.24 -1.33
N GLU A 8 -48.44 8.16 -0.39
CA GLU A 8 -49.42 9.17 -0.04
C GLU A 8 -48.73 10.53 0.03
N LEU A 9 -49.39 11.55 -0.51
CA LEU A 9 -48.91 12.92 -0.42
C LEU A 9 -49.20 13.43 0.99
N THR A 10 -48.16 13.67 1.78
CA THR A 10 -48.28 13.99 3.20
C THR A 10 -47.26 15.04 3.63
N THR A 11 -47.47 15.64 4.80
CA THR A 11 -46.50 16.57 5.40
C THR A 11 -45.44 15.79 6.18
N GLU A 12 -44.25 16.36 6.33
CA GLU A 12 -43.14 15.76 7.09
C GLU A 12 -43.57 15.35 8.50
N GLN A 13 -44.30 16.22 9.18
CA GLN A 13 -44.83 15.97 10.52
C GLN A 13 -45.74 14.73 10.58
N ARG A 14 -46.63 14.58 9.59
CA ARG A 14 -47.58 13.46 9.51
C ARG A 14 -46.91 12.17 9.02
N CYS A 15 -45.80 12.28 8.30
CA CYS A 15 -44.94 11.16 7.94
C CYS A 15 -44.26 10.55 9.17
N HIS A 16 -43.75 11.38 10.08
CA HIS A 16 -43.14 10.94 11.34
C HIS A 16 -44.15 10.28 12.29
N GLU A 17 -45.39 10.77 12.32
CA GLU A 17 -46.48 10.17 13.11
C GLU A 17 -46.84 8.75 12.62
N ARG A 18 -46.82 8.50 11.31
CA ARG A 18 -47.16 7.18 10.74
C ARG A 18 -46.11 6.11 10.98
N ALA A 19 -44.83 6.50 11.01
CA ALA A 19 -43.74 5.58 11.35
C ALA A 19 -43.89 4.94 12.75
N GLN A 20 -44.75 5.49 13.62
CA GLN A 20 -45.00 4.97 14.96
C GLN A 20 -46.18 3.98 15.05
N ILE A 21 -46.95 3.75 13.96
CA ILE A 21 -48.21 2.98 13.98
C ILE A 21 -48.09 1.65 13.20
N GLY A 22 -46.88 1.11 13.06
CA GLY A 22 -46.65 -0.19 12.39
C GLY A 22 -46.70 -0.13 10.86
N GLU A 23 -46.63 1.06 10.27
CA GLU A 23 -46.33 1.29 8.84
C GLU A 23 -44.88 1.76 8.72
N ASP A 24 -44.01 0.99 8.06
CA ASP A 24 -42.61 1.39 7.84
C ASP A 24 -42.51 2.41 6.70
N VAL A 25 -42.10 3.63 7.03
CA VAL A 25 -41.79 4.67 6.04
C VAL A 25 -40.42 4.37 5.43
N VAL A 26 -40.43 3.80 4.23
CA VAL A 26 -39.20 3.48 3.47
C VAL A 26 -38.55 4.70 2.81
N LYS A 27 -39.31 5.78 2.51
CA LYS A 27 -38.77 6.98 1.85
C LYS A 27 -39.69 8.21 1.98
N PHE A 28 -39.11 9.36 2.28
CA PHE A 28 -39.76 10.69 2.23
C PHE A 28 -38.94 11.64 1.33
N THR A 29 -39.60 12.49 0.54
CA THR A 29 -38.92 13.44 -0.36
C THR A 29 -39.67 14.78 -0.37
N PRO A 30 -39.12 15.83 0.28
CA PRO A 30 -39.78 17.13 0.35
C PRO A 30 -39.88 17.78 -1.04
N GLY A 31 -41.07 18.32 -1.37
CA GLY A 31 -41.26 19.15 -2.56
C GLY A 31 -41.58 18.44 -3.88
N GLU A 32 -41.78 17.12 -3.87
CA GLU A 32 -42.18 16.33 -5.06
C GLU A 32 -43.58 15.68 -4.85
N THR A 33 -44.35 15.50 -5.92
CA THR A 33 -45.69 14.86 -5.88
C THR A 33 -45.64 13.36 -6.22
N CYS A 34 -46.55 12.55 -5.66
CA CYS A 34 -46.58 11.10 -5.93
C CYS A 34 -46.70 10.72 -7.43
N PRO A 35 -47.45 11.44 -8.29
CA PRO A 35 -47.49 11.16 -9.73
C PRO A 35 -46.20 11.49 -10.49
N GLU A 36 -45.36 12.42 -10.01
CA GLU A 36 -44.06 12.74 -10.62
C GLU A 36 -43.03 11.61 -10.47
N ARG A 37 -43.27 10.71 -9.51
CA ARG A 37 -42.42 9.54 -9.23
C ARG A 37 -43.06 8.22 -9.64
N GLY A 38 -44.38 8.09 -9.49
CA GLY A 38 -45.05 6.79 -9.43
C GLY A 38 -44.61 6.00 -8.20
N CYS A 39 -45.54 5.28 -7.54
CA CYS A 39 -45.13 4.26 -6.56
C CYS A 39 -44.50 3.05 -7.25
N ASP A 40 -44.84 2.86 -8.52
CA ASP A 40 -44.09 2.06 -9.47
C ASP A 40 -42.92 2.90 -9.96
N LEU A 41 -41.84 2.97 -9.18
CA LEU A 41 -40.54 3.27 -9.77
C LEU A 41 -40.36 2.24 -10.89
N PRO A 42 -40.23 2.61 -12.17
CA PRO A 42 -39.72 1.64 -13.11
C PRO A 42 -38.33 1.28 -12.57
N CYS A 43 -38.20 0.04 -12.07
CA CYS A 43 -37.05 -0.43 -11.32
C CYS A 43 -35.84 -0.46 -12.27
N HIS A 44 -35.24 0.71 -12.47
CA HIS A 44 -34.07 0.89 -13.29
C HIS A 44 -32.88 1.02 -12.39
N CYS A 45 -31.82 0.29 -12.70
CA CYS A 45 -30.52 0.48 -12.08
C CYS A 45 -29.78 1.54 -12.87
N ARG A 46 -29.04 2.42 -12.18
CA ARG A 46 -28.17 3.38 -12.85
C ARG A 46 -26.73 2.98 -12.60
N HIS A 47 -25.97 2.75 -13.66
CA HIS A 47 -24.53 2.50 -13.59
C HIS A 47 -23.81 3.48 -14.52
N GLY A 48 -22.97 4.33 -13.93
CA GLY A 48 -22.41 5.50 -14.61
C GLY A 48 -23.52 6.43 -15.15
N ASN A 49 -23.44 6.75 -16.43
CA ASN A 49 -24.43 7.60 -17.12
C ASN A 49 -25.53 6.81 -17.83
N ARG A 50 -25.62 5.49 -17.63
CA ARG A 50 -26.61 4.62 -18.28
C ARG A 50 -27.62 4.08 -17.26
N THR A 51 -28.86 3.97 -17.69
CA THR A 51 -29.95 3.33 -16.94
C THR A 51 -30.28 1.98 -17.57
N PHE A 52 -30.48 0.97 -16.73
CA PHE A 52 -30.71 -0.41 -17.09
C PHE A 52 -32.08 -0.84 -16.56
N THR A 53 -32.88 -1.56 -17.34
CA THR A 53 -34.17 -2.12 -16.88
C THR A 53 -33.95 -3.30 -15.93
N VAL A 54 -34.94 -3.64 -15.11
CA VAL A 54 -34.91 -4.87 -14.29
C VAL A 54 -34.52 -6.07 -15.15
N TYR A 55 -33.65 -6.92 -14.62
CA TYR A 55 -33.06 -8.10 -15.25
C TYR A 55 -32.20 -7.82 -16.49
N GLN A 56 -32.00 -6.54 -16.85
CA GLN A 56 -31.06 -6.19 -17.89
C GLN A 56 -29.65 -6.48 -17.40
N LYS A 57 -28.94 -7.31 -18.16
CA LYS A 57 -27.54 -7.64 -17.92
C LYS A 57 -26.62 -6.65 -18.62
N PHE A 58 -25.53 -6.29 -17.97
CA PHE A 58 -24.50 -5.40 -18.50
C PHE A 58 -23.14 -5.70 -17.86
N TYR A 59 -22.06 -5.22 -18.47
CA TYR A 59 -20.72 -5.41 -17.91
C TYR A 59 -20.30 -4.21 -17.07
N GLN A 60 -19.77 -4.47 -15.87
CA GLN A 60 -19.04 -3.51 -15.04
C GLN A 60 -17.58 -3.95 -14.94
N GLY A 61 -16.69 -3.25 -15.65
CA GLY A 61 -15.35 -3.76 -15.91
C GLY A 61 -15.45 -5.12 -16.60
N CYS A 62 -14.97 -6.17 -15.95
CA CYS A 62 -15.02 -7.54 -16.47
C CYS A 62 -16.05 -8.46 -15.81
N GLN A 63 -16.99 -7.90 -15.04
CA GLN A 63 -18.04 -8.68 -14.40
C GLN A 63 -19.37 -8.50 -15.12
N LEU A 64 -20.11 -9.59 -15.28
CA LEU A 64 -21.49 -9.56 -15.74
C LEU A 64 -22.37 -9.21 -14.54
N CYS A 65 -23.07 -8.09 -14.65
CA CYS A 65 -23.98 -7.60 -13.65
C CYS A 65 -25.41 -7.57 -14.18
N GLU A 66 -26.36 -7.68 -13.29
CA GLU A 66 -27.78 -7.64 -13.55
C GLU A 66 -28.44 -6.59 -12.68
N CYS A 67 -29.35 -5.84 -13.27
CA CYS A 67 -30.22 -4.95 -12.51
C CYS A 67 -31.29 -5.75 -11.77
N THR A 68 -31.30 -5.73 -10.44
CA THR A 68 -32.27 -6.46 -9.63
C THR A 68 -33.63 -5.75 -9.58
N VAL A 69 -34.66 -6.47 -9.13
CA VAL A 69 -36.00 -5.92 -8.86
C VAL A 69 -36.00 -4.77 -7.83
N SER A 70 -34.99 -4.71 -6.95
CA SER A 70 -34.81 -3.62 -5.98
C SER A 70 -34.15 -2.37 -6.58
N GLY A 71 -33.74 -2.42 -7.87
CA GLY A 71 -32.99 -1.34 -8.51
C GLY A 71 -31.50 -1.32 -8.14
N HIS A 72 -30.98 -2.40 -7.54
CA HIS A 72 -29.57 -2.59 -7.22
C HIS A 72 -28.84 -3.34 -8.34
N VAL A 73 -27.53 -3.09 -8.49
CA VAL A 73 -26.68 -3.79 -9.48
C VAL A 73 -26.04 -4.98 -8.80
N SER A 74 -26.50 -6.20 -9.10
CA SER A 74 -25.88 -7.42 -8.61
C SER A 74 -24.91 -7.97 -9.65
N CYS A 75 -23.63 -8.10 -9.29
CA CYS A 75 -22.61 -8.65 -10.17
C CYS A 75 -22.33 -10.11 -9.82
N GLU A 76 -22.27 -10.99 -10.83
CA GLU A 76 -21.84 -12.36 -10.63
C GLU A 76 -20.32 -12.39 -10.42
N CYS A 77 -19.87 -12.88 -9.26
CA CYS A 77 -18.46 -13.07 -8.93
C CYS A 77 -17.82 -14.24 -9.70
N SER A 78 -17.94 -14.23 -11.03
CA SER A 78 -17.21 -15.12 -11.94
C SER A 78 -15.69 -15.02 -11.74
N LYS A 79 -15.23 -13.87 -11.26
CA LYS A 79 -13.86 -13.61 -10.86
C LYS A 79 -13.82 -12.75 -9.60
N THR A 80 -12.97 -13.16 -8.66
CA THR A 80 -12.61 -12.36 -7.48
C THR A 80 -11.36 -11.55 -7.77
N PHE A 81 -11.44 -10.23 -7.62
CA PHE A 81 -10.29 -9.34 -7.76
C PHE A 81 -9.51 -9.32 -6.46
N ARG A 82 -8.25 -9.74 -6.52
CA ARG A 82 -7.40 -9.89 -5.34
C ARG A 82 -6.41 -8.73 -5.26
N ARG A 83 -6.66 -7.79 -4.35
CA ARG A 83 -5.76 -6.67 -4.08
C ARG A 83 -4.58 -7.17 -3.27
N LYS A 84 -3.38 -6.92 -3.78
CA LYS A 84 -2.11 -7.41 -3.21
C LYS A 84 -1.25 -6.24 -2.74
N GLU A 85 -0.37 -6.47 -1.76
CA GLU A 85 0.62 -5.48 -1.35
C GLU A 85 1.57 -5.17 -2.51
N ILE A 86 1.86 -3.89 -2.77
CA ILE A 86 2.69 -3.44 -3.90
C ILE A 86 4.02 -4.20 -4.00
N ARG A 87 4.72 -4.42 -2.88
CA ARG A 87 6.04 -5.07 -2.83
C ARG A 87 5.97 -6.58 -3.01
N GLU A 88 4.79 -7.17 -2.92
CA GLU A 88 4.59 -8.58 -3.23
C GLU A 88 4.11 -8.80 -4.68
N MET A 89 3.79 -7.75 -5.42
CA MET A 89 3.48 -7.87 -6.85
C MET A 89 4.71 -8.32 -7.61
N SER A 90 4.53 -9.28 -8.51
CA SER A 90 5.53 -9.60 -9.53
C SER A 90 5.72 -8.40 -10.47
N ARG A 91 6.87 -8.35 -11.16
CA ARG A 91 7.12 -7.31 -12.16
C ARG A 91 6.03 -7.26 -13.23
N LEU A 92 5.53 -8.43 -13.66
CA LEU A 92 4.45 -8.54 -14.64
C LEU A 92 3.13 -7.96 -14.12
N GLU A 93 2.75 -8.27 -12.88
CA GLU A 93 1.52 -7.71 -12.27
C GLU A 93 1.61 -6.19 -12.14
N LEU A 94 2.76 -5.68 -11.69
CA LEU A 94 3.00 -4.24 -11.54
C LEU A 94 2.99 -3.53 -12.91
N ASP A 95 3.64 -4.11 -13.93
CA ASP A 95 3.67 -3.55 -15.29
C ASP A 95 2.26 -3.50 -15.91
N ARG A 96 1.42 -4.51 -15.68
CA ARG A 96 0.00 -4.51 -16.11
C ARG A 96 -0.79 -3.38 -15.46
N TYR A 97 -0.68 -3.22 -14.15
CA TYR A 97 -1.33 -2.12 -13.42
C TYR A 97 -0.87 -0.75 -13.94
N GLN A 98 0.44 -0.55 -14.08
CA GLN A 98 1.03 0.69 -14.58
C GLN A 98 0.59 1.00 -16.02
N ALA A 99 0.49 -0.02 -16.88
CA ALA A 99 0.00 0.11 -18.25
C ALA A 99 -1.48 0.51 -18.31
N ALA A 100 -2.32 -0.05 -17.44
CA ALA A 100 -3.73 0.34 -17.38
C ALA A 100 -3.92 1.77 -16.89
N VAL A 101 -3.19 2.19 -15.85
CA VAL A 101 -3.19 3.61 -15.43
C VAL A 101 -2.73 4.49 -16.58
N ARG A 102 -1.66 4.11 -17.29
CA ARG A 102 -1.18 4.84 -18.48
C ARG A 102 -2.24 4.96 -19.57
N SER A 103 -3.01 3.92 -19.81
CA SER A 103 -4.11 3.97 -20.80
C SER A 103 -5.18 5.01 -20.46
N LEU A 104 -5.46 5.21 -19.16
CA LEU A 104 -6.41 6.22 -18.69
C LEU A 104 -5.81 7.63 -18.66
N THR A 105 -4.52 7.76 -18.39
CA THR A 105 -3.84 9.08 -18.40
C THR A 105 -3.64 9.59 -19.82
N GLU A 106 -3.51 8.70 -20.80
CA GLU A 106 -3.32 9.00 -22.23
C GLU A 106 -4.60 8.92 -23.06
N SER A 107 -5.75 8.67 -22.42
CA SER A 107 -7.04 8.62 -23.11
C SER A 107 -7.29 9.89 -23.94
N PRO A 108 -7.89 9.78 -25.14
CA PRO A 108 -8.18 10.94 -25.97
C PRO A 108 -9.17 11.90 -25.27
N GLY A 109 -8.94 13.21 -25.43
CA GLY A 109 -9.74 14.27 -24.82
C GLY A 109 -9.00 15.04 -23.73
N TYR A 110 -9.44 16.27 -23.46
CA TYR A 110 -8.92 17.10 -22.37
C TYR A 110 -10.07 17.55 -21.45
N PRO A 111 -9.99 17.29 -20.13
CA PRO A 111 -8.92 16.56 -19.44
C PRO A 111 -8.99 15.04 -19.70
N SER A 112 -7.90 14.31 -19.43
CA SER A 112 -7.85 12.84 -19.60
C SER A 112 -8.82 12.13 -18.66
N ARG A 113 -9.19 10.89 -18.98
CA ARG A 113 -10.10 10.08 -18.17
C ARG A 113 -9.57 9.87 -16.76
N TRP A 114 -8.25 9.70 -16.60
CA TRP A 114 -7.62 9.66 -15.29
C TRP A 114 -7.87 10.94 -14.48
N PHE A 115 -7.69 12.11 -15.09
CA PHE A 115 -7.98 13.38 -14.44
C PHE A 115 -9.47 13.54 -14.12
N GLN A 116 -10.36 13.08 -15.00
CA GLN A 116 -11.82 13.08 -14.76
C GLN A 116 -12.19 12.24 -13.53
N LEU A 117 -11.54 11.09 -13.31
CA LEU A 117 -11.75 10.28 -12.09
C LEU A 117 -11.31 11.03 -10.83
N ALA A 118 -10.20 11.77 -10.89
CA ALA A 118 -9.76 12.61 -9.79
C ALA A 118 -10.71 13.82 -9.57
N SER A 119 -11.21 14.44 -10.64
CA SER A 119 -12.21 15.51 -10.55
C SER A 119 -13.54 15.02 -9.97
N LEU A 120 -13.98 13.82 -10.34
CA LEU A 120 -15.19 13.19 -9.79
C LEU A 120 -15.10 13.07 -8.26
N TYR A 121 -13.94 12.67 -7.74
CA TYR A 121 -13.69 12.65 -6.30
C TYR A 121 -13.74 14.04 -5.69
N ALA A 122 -13.05 15.02 -6.29
CA ALA A 122 -13.03 16.40 -5.81
C ALA A 122 -14.44 17.02 -5.74
N GLU A 123 -15.27 16.78 -6.75
CA GLU A 123 -16.66 17.27 -6.83
C GLU A 123 -17.58 16.70 -5.75
N HIS A 124 -17.31 15.47 -5.30
CA HIS A 124 -18.12 14.75 -4.31
C HIS A 124 -17.42 14.58 -2.96
N LYS A 125 -16.36 15.36 -2.74
CA LYS A 125 -15.51 15.31 -1.55
C LYS A 125 -16.28 15.36 -0.22
N PRO A 126 -17.38 16.14 -0.05
CA PRO A 126 -18.12 16.17 1.22
C PRO A 126 -18.75 14.83 1.68
N LEU A 127 -18.91 13.88 0.75
CA LEU A 127 -19.32 12.50 1.06
C LEU A 127 -18.09 11.61 1.32
N ALA A 128 -16.99 11.90 0.63
CA ALA A 128 -15.75 11.12 0.64
C ALA A 128 -14.84 11.38 1.85
N VAL A 129 -15.05 12.45 2.63
CA VAL A 129 -14.19 12.85 3.76
C VAL A 129 -15.03 13.49 4.87
N GLY A 130 -14.59 13.39 6.13
CA GLY A 130 -15.21 14.07 7.27
C GLY A 130 -16.67 13.70 7.51
N SER A 131 -17.09 12.53 7.05
CA SER A 131 -18.48 12.10 6.97
C SER A 131 -18.58 10.64 7.42
N PRO A 132 -19.69 10.20 8.04
CA PRO A 132 -19.92 8.77 8.29
C PRO A 132 -19.85 7.90 7.03
N LEU A 133 -20.07 8.51 5.86
CA LEU A 133 -19.94 7.86 4.55
C LEU A 133 -18.50 7.67 4.07
N PHE A 134 -17.48 8.16 4.79
CA PHE A 134 -16.07 8.08 4.40
C PHE A 134 -15.67 6.68 3.92
N LEU A 135 -15.88 5.65 4.74
CA LEU A 135 -15.49 4.27 4.42
C LEU A 135 -16.28 3.68 3.23
N PRO A 136 -17.63 3.63 3.24
CA PRO A 136 -18.40 3.07 2.12
C PRO A 136 -18.21 3.85 0.81
N TRP A 137 -18.10 5.17 0.87
CA TRP A 137 -17.91 5.99 -0.32
C TRP A 137 -16.54 5.74 -0.95
N ASN A 138 -15.47 5.67 -0.16
CA ASN A 138 -14.12 5.40 -0.68
C ASN A 138 -13.99 3.97 -1.23
N ARG A 139 -14.61 2.97 -0.59
CA ARG A 139 -14.68 1.60 -1.12
C ARG A 139 -15.34 1.57 -2.50
N GLN A 140 -16.48 2.25 -2.66
CA GLN A 140 -17.17 2.35 -3.94
C GLN A 140 -16.35 3.12 -4.99
N PHE A 141 -15.67 4.20 -4.60
CA PHE A 141 -14.77 4.93 -5.48
C PHE A 141 -13.62 4.05 -5.99
N LEU A 142 -12.99 3.26 -5.11
CA LEU A 142 -11.95 2.30 -5.50
C LEU A 142 -12.50 1.29 -6.52
N ARG A 143 -13.69 0.72 -6.29
CA ARG A 143 -14.31 -0.21 -7.24
C ARG A 143 -14.62 0.47 -8.58
N HIS A 144 -15.06 1.72 -8.57
CA HIS A 144 -15.34 2.50 -9.77
C HIS A 144 -14.08 2.73 -10.62
N VAL A 145 -12.97 3.14 -9.99
CA VAL A 145 -11.68 3.32 -10.67
C VAL A 145 -11.12 1.99 -11.17
N GLU A 146 -11.21 0.94 -10.35
CA GLU A 146 -10.76 -0.41 -10.72
C GLU A 146 -11.52 -0.98 -11.92
N ALA A 147 -12.83 -0.76 -12.00
CA ALA A 147 -13.62 -1.12 -13.17
C ALA A 147 -13.16 -0.40 -14.44
N ALA A 148 -12.74 0.88 -14.34
CA ALA A 148 -12.18 1.62 -15.47
C ALA A 148 -10.81 1.10 -15.91
N LEU A 149 -9.96 0.67 -14.95
CA LEU A 149 -8.67 0.02 -15.27
C LEU A 149 -8.88 -1.32 -15.99
N GLN A 150 -9.89 -2.08 -15.54
CA GLN A 150 -10.23 -3.41 -16.06
C GLN A 150 -10.77 -3.41 -17.49
N GLU A 151 -11.16 -2.25 -18.04
CA GLU A 151 -11.51 -2.15 -19.46
C GLU A 151 -10.34 -2.48 -20.39
N SER A 152 -9.10 -2.35 -19.89
CA SER A 152 -7.89 -2.72 -20.62
C SER A 152 -7.42 -4.15 -20.37
N ASP A 153 -7.55 -4.64 -19.13
CA ASP A 153 -7.15 -5.99 -18.72
C ASP A 153 -7.95 -6.44 -17.48
N CYS A 154 -8.68 -7.54 -17.63
CA CYS A 154 -9.52 -8.10 -16.59
C CYS A 154 -8.77 -8.70 -15.39
N ASP A 155 -7.46 -8.95 -15.50
CA ASP A 155 -6.61 -9.44 -14.40
C ASP A 155 -6.20 -8.34 -13.41
N ILE A 156 -6.54 -7.08 -13.69
CA ILE A 156 -6.10 -5.96 -12.88
C ILE A 156 -6.95 -5.82 -11.61
N ALA A 157 -6.25 -5.69 -10.49
CA ALA A 157 -6.75 -5.23 -9.22
C ALA A 157 -5.89 -4.06 -8.72
N ILE A 158 -6.48 -3.10 -8.03
CA ILE A 158 -5.73 -2.00 -7.39
C ILE A 158 -4.86 -2.61 -6.28
N PRO A 159 -3.53 -2.44 -6.28
CA PRO A 159 -2.71 -2.92 -5.19
C PRO A 159 -2.88 -2.04 -3.96
N TYR A 160 -2.77 -2.61 -2.76
CA TYR A 160 -2.74 -1.84 -1.53
C TYR A 160 -1.30 -1.55 -1.09
N TYR A 161 -1.09 -0.46 -0.36
CA TYR A 161 0.22 -0.09 0.19
C TYR A 161 0.17 -0.04 1.71
N ASP A 162 0.80 -1.01 2.37
CA ASP A 162 0.93 -0.99 3.82
C ASP A 162 2.09 -0.06 4.23
N TRP A 163 1.76 1.20 4.50
CA TRP A 163 2.74 2.20 4.92
C TRP A 163 3.38 1.89 6.28
N THR A 164 2.80 1.00 7.10
CA THR A 164 3.32 0.72 8.44
C THR A 164 4.67 0.02 8.40
N VAL A 165 4.97 -0.66 7.29
CA VAL A 165 6.28 -1.26 7.00
C VAL A 165 7.38 -0.20 6.86
N ASP A 166 7.04 0.97 6.32
CA ASP A 166 8.00 2.05 6.07
C ASP A 166 7.88 3.19 7.09
N ALA A 167 7.05 3.06 8.12
CA ALA A 167 6.72 4.15 9.06
C ALA A 167 7.95 4.74 9.77
N GLY A 168 9.03 3.99 9.90
CA GLY A 168 10.30 4.47 10.44
C GLY A 168 11.07 5.41 9.51
N LYS A 169 11.09 5.11 8.21
CA LYS A 169 11.80 5.89 7.18
C LYS A 169 10.96 5.93 5.89
N PRO A 170 9.81 6.63 5.89
CA PRO A 170 8.86 6.52 4.80
C PRO A 170 9.41 7.02 3.47
N TYR A 171 10.37 7.96 3.47
CA TYR A 171 11.05 8.47 2.28
C TYR A 171 12.02 7.47 1.63
N LYS A 172 12.40 6.38 2.32
CA LYS A 172 13.22 5.31 1.75
C LYS A 172 12.40 4.23 1.06
N SER A 173 11.08 4.20 1.20
CA SER A 173 10.25 3.13 0.64
C SER A 173 10.48 2.92 -0.86
N LEU A 174 10.48 1.66 -1.30
CA LEU A 174 10.66 1.28 -2.70
C LEU A 174 9.55 1.80 -3.63
N VAL A 175 8.41 2.23 -3.09
CA VAL A 175 7.35 2.86 -3.90
C VAL A 175 7.84 4.13 -4.61
N TRP A 176 8.85 4.81 -4.06
CA TRP A 176 9.42 6.03 -4.62
C TRP A 176 10.38 5.80 -5.79
N ALA A 177 10.66 4.54 -6.16
CA ALA A 177 11.49 4.24 -7.31
C ALA A 177 10.78 4.65 -8.62
N ALA A 178 11.56 5.17 -9.59
CA ALA A 178 11.05 5.68 -10.86
C ALA A 178 10.24 4.66 -11.68
N ASN A 179 10.52 3.36 -11.52
CA ASN A 179 9.83 2.24 -12.17
C ASN A 179 8.69 1.63 -11.34
N VAL A 180 8.30 2.24 -10.20
CA VAL A 180 7.22 1.78 -9.30
C VAL A 180 6.10 2.82 -9.23
N PHE A 181 6.20 3.88 -8.42
CA PHE A 181 5.26 5.02 -8.43
C PHE A 181 5.93 6.38 -8.69
N GLY A 182 7.26 6.42 -8.86
CA GLY A 182 8.04 7.66 -8.99
C GLY A 182 8.31 8.33 -7.65
N GLY A 183 9.34 9.17 -7.60
CA GLY A 183 9.82 9.79 -6.36
C GLY A 183 9.14 11.10 -6.01
N ASP A 184 9.89 11.98 -5.33
CA ASP A 184 9.47 13.34 -4.97
C ASP A 184 9.40 14.28 -6.18
N GLY A 185 8.69 15.39 -6.01
CA GLY A 185 8.63 16.46 -7.00
C GLY A 185 9.96 17.19 -7.15
N PHE A 186 10.35 17.48 -8.39
CA PHE A 186 11.59 18.21 -8.63
C PHE A 186 11.47 19.66 -8.15
N ASN A 187 12.38 20.05 -7.25
CA ASN A 187 12.46 21.38 -6.66
C ASN A 187 13.93 21.83 -6.56
N SER A 188 14.58 22.08 -7.70
CA SER A 188 15.99 22.47 -7.74
C SER A 188 16.30 23.46 -8.87
N GLY A 189 17.27 24.34 -8.61
CA GLY A 189 17.68 25.38 -9.55
C GLY A 189 16.52 26.32 -9.91
N ARG A 190 16.23 26.45 -11.21
CA ARG A 190 15.14 27.29 -11.72
C ARG A 190 13.78 26.57 -11.80
N ASP A 191 13.75 25.25 -11.68
CA ASP A 191 12.53 24.46 -11.74
C ASP A 191 12.03 24.16 -10.31
N LYS A 192 11.00 24.90 -9.91
CA LYS A 192 10.26 24.72 -8.65
C LYS A 192 8.83 24.24 -8.91
N SER A 193 8.64 23.48 -9.98
CA SER A 193 7.32 23.00 -10.38
C SER A 193 6.75 21.94 -9.43
N HIS A 194 7.61 21.31 -8.63
CA HIS A 194 7.32 20.13 -7.82
C HIS A 194 6.76 18.96 -8.65
N CYS A 195 7.01 18.95 -9.97
CA CYS A 195 6.54 17.87 -10.83
C CYS A 195 7.37 16.60 -10.57
N VAL A 196 6.71 15.46 -10.43
CA VAL A 196 7.35 14.14 -10.44
C VAL A 196 7.77 13.86 -11.87
N ARG A 197 9.08 13.89 -12.14
CA ARG A 197 9.60 13.84 -13.52
C ARG A 197 9.61 12.44 -14.12
N TYR A 198 9.84 11.43 -13.29
CA TYR A 198 9.99 10.04 -13.73
C TYR A 198 9.04 9.16 -12.95
N HIS A 199 8.10 8.55 -13.67
CA HIS A 199 7.12 7.61 -13.16
C HIS A 199 6.58 6.76 -14.34
N PRO A 200 6.01 5.57 -14.09
CA PRO A 200 5.59 4.67 -15.17
C PRO A 200 4.21 4.98 -15.77
N PHE A 201 3.49 5.97 -15.24
CA PHE A 201 2.10 6.28 -15.59
C PHE A 201 1.91 7.17 -16.83
N LYS A 202 2.97 7.38 -17.62
CA LYS A 202 2.92 8.08 -18.91
C LYS A 202 4.01 7.57 -19.85
N SER A 203 3.79 7.68 -21.15
CA SER A 203 4.79 7.57 -22.20
C SER A 203 5.88 8.64 -22.07
N TYR A 204 7.04 8.34 -22.65
CA TYR A 204 8.25 9.15 -22.51
C TYR A 204 8.12 10.61 -22.99
N HIS A 205 7.21 10.89 -23.93
CA HIS A 205 7.01 12.23 -24.48
C HIS A 205 5.54 12.64 -24.52
N PRO A 206 5.16 13.78 -23.90
CA PRO A 206 5.97 14.61 -22.99
C PRO A 206 6.27 13.88 -21.67
N PRO A 207 7.39 14.18 -20.98
CA PRO A 207 7.86 13.41 -19.82
C PRO A 207 6.96 13.53 -18.59
N TYR A 208 6.02 14.47 -18.58
CA TYR A 208 5.11 14.73 -17.47
C TYR A 208 3.68 14.43 -17.87
N LEU A 209 2.87 13.97 -16.91
CA LEU A 209 1.42 14.09 -16.99
C LEU A 209 0.99 15.52 -17.31
N SER A 210 -0.19 15.68 -17.90
CA SER A 210 -0.76 16.99 -18.21
C SER A 210 -2.15 17.09 -17.55
N PRO A 211 -2.29 17.83 -16.43
CA PRO A 211 -1.24 18.56 -15.69
C PRO A 211 -0.19 17.64 -15.06
N CYS A 212 1.00 18.14 -14.67
CA CYS A 212 2.01 17.25 -14.08
C CYS A 212 1.58 16.74 -12.71
N LEU A 213 1.91 15.49 -12.38
CA LEU A 213 1.81 14.99 -11.02
C LEU A 213 2.79 15.76 -10.13
N ARG A 214 2.35 16.21 -8.95
CA ARG A 214 3.18 16.97 -8.01
C ARG A 214 3.23 16.30 -6.66
N ARG A 215 4.42 16.28 -6.05
CA ARG A 215 4.69 15.79 -4.69
C ARG A 215 5.67 16.71 -3.99
N HIS A 216 5.66 16.68 -2.65
CA HIS A 216 6.61 17.39 -1.81
C HIS A 216 6.72 16.64 -0.49
N LEU A 217 7.57 15.61 -0.47
CA LEU A 217 7.71 14.72 0.68
C LEU A 217 8.16 15.50 1.92
N ASN A 218 7.38 15.40 3.00
CA ASN A 218 7.64 16.06 4.27
C ASN A 218 8.14 15.04 5.30
N ALA A 219 9.46 14.86 5.37
CA ALA A 219 10.11 13.92 6.28
C ALA A 219 9.88 14.22 7.78
N SER A 220 9.36 15.40 8.13
CA SER A 220 8.98 15.74 9.51
C SER A 220 7.67 15.09 9.96
N VAL A 221 6.88 14.53 9.05
CA VAL A 221 5.61 13.85 9.37
C VAL A 221 5.91 12.41 9.74
N SER A 222 5.61 12.06 10.99
CA SER A 222 5.65 10.68 11.48
C SER A 222 4.38 9.93 11.08
N LEU A 223 4.52 8.73 10.51
CA LEU A 223 3.37 7.91 10.12
C LEU A 223 2.84 7.04 11.27
N PRO A 224 1.56 6.62 11.21
CA PRO A 224 1.02 5.59 12.10
C PRO A 224 1.76 4.26 11.90
N THR A 225 2.09 3.60 13.01
CA THR A 225 2.79 2.32 13.03
C THR A 225 1.82 1.14 13.01
N ALA A 226 2.34 -0.08 12.88
CA ALA A 226 1.54 -1.31 12.99
C ALA A 226 0.81 -1.42 14.33
N VAL A 227 1.39 -0.89 15.42
CA VAL A 227 0.73 -0.87 16.74
C VAL A 227 -0.47 0.08 16.75
N ASN A 228 -0.34 1.26 16.13
CA ASN A 228 -1.45 2.21 16.03
C ASN A 228 -2.61 1.63 15.21
N VAL A 229 -2.28 0.90 14.13
CA VAL A 229 -3.28 0.19 13.32
C VAL A 229 -3.96 -0.92 14.12
N GLU A 230 -3.21 -1.75 14.86
CA GLU A 230 -3.79 -2.82 15.68
C GLU A 230 -4.68 -2.27 16.81
N LEU A 231 -4.28 -1.16 17.46
CA LEU A 231 -5.12 -0.47 18.43
C LEU A 231 -6.44 0.02 17.81
N ALA A 232 -6.38 0.57 16.60
CA ALA A 232 -7.58 1.00 15.88
C ALA A 232 -8.48 -0.19 15.51
N LEU A 233 -7.92 -1.30 15.04
CA LEU A 233 -8.66 -2.52 14.69
C LEU A 233 -9.38 -3.16 15.90
N ARG A 234 -8.96 -2.84 17.13
CA ARG A 234 -9.58 -3.32 18.37
C ARG A 234 -10.66 -2.41 18.92
N ASP A 235 -10.77 -1.18 18.44
CA ASP A 235 -11.82 -0.26 18.86
C ASP A 235 -13.16 -0.77 18.29
N PRO A 236 -14.11 -1.20 19.12
CA PRO A 236 -15.37 -1.77 18.63
C PRO A 236 -16.33 -0.70 18.11
N ASP A 237 -16.10 0.58 18.41
CA ASP A 237 -16.99 1.68 17.98
C ASP A 237 -16.67 2.10 16.54
N PHE A 238 -17.66 2.00 15.65
CA PHE A 238 -17.51 2.36 14.24
C PHE A 238 -17.06 3.81 14.04
N LYS A 239 -17.60 4.78 14.82
CA LYS A 239 -17.28 6.20 14.66
C LYS A 239 -15.81 6.46 15.01
N ARG A 240 -15.32 5.88 16.10
CA ARG A 240 -13.91 5.96 16.53
C ARG A 240 -12.98 5.29 15.55
N PHE A 241 -13.30 4.07 15.10
CA PHE A 241 -12.53 3.37 14.07
C PHE A 241 -12.43 4.19 12.78
N ARG A 242 -13.56 4.69 12.27
CA ARG A 242 -13.61 5.53 11.06
C ARG A 242 -12.73 6.78 11.20
N ILE A 243 -12.82 7.50 12.32
CA ILE A 243 -12.01 8.71 12.56
C ILE A 243 -10.52 8.38 12.58
N GLN A 244 -10.13 7.25 13.18
CA GLN A 244 -8.74 6.76 13.14
C GLN A 244 -8.28 6.48 11.71
N MET A 245 -9.11 5.84 10.89
CA MET A 245 -8.81 5.59 9.48
C MET A 245 -8.64 6.88 8.67
N GLU A 246 -9.53 7.86 8.89
CA GLU A 246 -9.39 9.18 8.27
C GLU A 246 -8.10 9.88 8.70
N TYR A 247 -7.81 9.87 10.00
CA TYR A 247 -6.58 10.44 10.56
C TYR A 247 -5.31 9.80 9.96
N PHE A 248 -5.27 8.47 9.84
CA PHE A 248 -4.14 7.77 9.25
C PHE A 248 -3.96 8.11 7.78
N LEU A 249 -5.04 8.14 7.01
CA LEU A 249 -5.02 8.56 5.61
C LEU A 249 -4.51 10.01 5.47
N ARG A 250 -5.01 10.95 6.28
CA ARG A 250 -4.60 12.36 6.20
C ARG A 250 -3.15 12.57 6.62
N THR A 251 -2.67 11.83 7.60
CA THR A 251 -1.26 11.84 8.00
C THR A 251 -0.37 11.39 6.84
N TYR A 252 -0.75 10.31 6.13
CA TYR A 252 -0.01 9.85 4.96
C TYR A 252 -0.06 10.87 3.81
N GLN A 253 -1.23 11.47 3.54
CA GLN A 253 -1.37 12.50 2.51
C GLN A 253 -0.49 13.73 2.81
N THR A 254 -0.48 14.18 4.06
CA THR A 254 0.36 15.30 4.54
C THR A 254 1.85 15.00 4.41
N PHE A 255 2.25 13.74 4.63
CA PHE A 255 3.62 13.29 4.38
C PHE A 255 4.00 13.41 2.89
N VAL A 256 3.12 13.03 1.96
CA VAL A 256 3.45 13.07 0.51
C VAL A 256 3.35 14.48 -0.08
N GLY A 257 2.39 15.28 0.37
CA GLY A 257 2.14 16.62 -0.13
C GLY A 257 1.69 16.67 -1.60
N GLY A 258 1.75 17.86 -2.20
CA GLY A 258 1.41 18.06 -3.61
C GLY A 258 -0.04 17.69 -3.95
N HIS A 259 -0.27 16.89 -5.00
CA HIS A 259 -1.62 16.45 -5.34
C HIS A 259 -2.21 15.52 -4.28
N MET A 260 -1.39 14.68 -3.63
CA MET A 260 -1.83 13.75 -2.59
C MET A 260 -2.48 14.48 -1.40
N ASP A 261 -1.98 15.68 -1.05
CA ASP A 261 -2.61 16.58 -0.07
C ASP A 261 -3.43 17.69 -0.75
N SER A 262 -4.37 17.30 -1.60
CA SER A 262 -5.31 18.23 -2.24
C SER A 262 -6.66 17.56 -2.51
N ASP A 263 -7.63 18.33 -3.01
CA ASP A 263 -8.94 17.79 -3.42
C ASP A 263 -8.83 16.82 -4.60
N LEU A 264 -7.74 16.92 -5.37
CA LEU A 264 -7.37 16.03 -6.46
C LEU A 264 -6.43 14.90 -6.00
N ALA A 265 -6.50 14.46 -4.73
CA ALA A 265 -5.67 13.37 -4.21
C ALA A 265 -5.62 12.12 -5.12
N PRO A 266 -6.74 11.64 -5.70
CA PRO A 266 -6.69 10.49 -6.61
C PRO A 266 -5.94 10.72 -7.92
N TYR A 267 -5.55 11.96 -8.23
CA TYR A 267 -4.68 12.23 -9.37
C TYR A 267 -3.30 11.60 -9.21
N ASP A 268 -2.84 11.48 -7.96
CA ASP A 268 -1.68 10.67 -7.60
C ASP A 268 -2.08 9.19 -7.59
N PRO A 269 -1.55 8.33 -8.48
CA PRO A 269 -1.92 6.92 -8.51
C PRO A 269 -1.65 6.17 -7.20
N LEU A 270 -0.74 6.65 -6.35
CA LEU A 270 -0.46 6.05 -5.05
C LEU A 270 -1.63 6.23 -4.07
N PHE A 271 -2.50 7.24 -4.28
CA PHE A 271 -3.68 7.47 -3.45
C PHE A 271 -4.59 6.24 -3.41
N LEU A 272 -4.79 5.59 -4.56
CA LEU A 272 -5.61 4.39 -4.66
C LEU A 272 -5.06 3.26 -3.80
N SER A 273 -3.74 3.11 -3.74
CA SER A 273 -3.10 2.05 -2.96
C SER A 273 -3.13 2.30 -1.46
N VAL A 274 -2.96 3.56 -1.04
CA VAL A 274 -3.09 3.96 0.36
C VAL A 274 -4.55 3.82 0.82
N SER A 275 -5.49 4.24 -0.02
CA SER A 275 -6.93 4.13 0.25
C SER A 275 -7.40 2.67 0.24
N ALA A 276 -6.84 1.82 -0.62
CA ALA A 276 -7.08 0.38 -0.60
C ALA A 276 -6.53 -0.28 0.67
N PHE A 277 -5.44 0.22 1.26
CA PHE A 277 -5.00 -0.27 2.56
C PHE A 277 -5.95 0.16 3.68
N VAL A 278 -6.46 1.39 3.67
CA VAL A 278 -7.54 1.81 4.60
C VAL A 278 -8.78 0.92 4.45
N ASP A 279 -9.19 0.63 3.22
CA ASP A 279 -10.34 -0.23 2.94
C ASP A 279 -10.11 -1.69 3.38
N LYS A 280 -8.87 -2.21 3.20
CA LYS A 280 -8.45 -3.50 3.77
C LYS A 280 -8.61 -3.52 5.28
N LEU A 281 -8.16 -2.48 5.98
CA LEU A 281 -8.30 -2.37 7.43
C LEU A 281 -9.77 -2.36 7.84
N TRP A 282 -10.64 -1.70 7.06
CA TRP A 282 -12.07 -1.75 7.32
C TRP A 282 -12.65 -3.15 7.14
N THR A 283 -12.28 -3.89 6.08
CA THR A 283 -12.67 -5.30 5.92
C THR A 283 -12.24 -6.14 7.12
N GLN A 284 -10.99 -6.00 7.58
CA GLN A 284 -10.49 -6.72 8.76
C GLN A 284 -11.22 -6.32 10.05
N TRP A 285 -11.58 -5.04 10.20
CA TRP A 285 -12.36 -4.57 11.34
C TRP A 285 -13.78 -5.18 11.34
N GLN A 286 -14.45 -5.26 10.18
CA GLN A 286 -15.77 -5.88 10.05
C GLN A 286 -15.75 -7.38 10.40
N GLU A 287 -14.66 -8.09 10.09
CA GLU A 287 -14.45 -9.49 10.49
C GLU A 287 -14.28 -9.65 12.01
N ARG A 288 -13.60 -8.69 12.65
CA ARG A 288 -13.36 -8.70 14.11
C ARG A 288 -14.57 -8.22 14.92
N HIS A 289 -15.36 -7.31 14.35
CA HIS A 289 -16.53 -6.70 14.99
C HIS A 289 -17.78 -6.82 14.10
N PRO A 290 -18.35 -8.02 13.91
CA PRO A 290 -19.54 -8.20 13.07
C PRO A 290 -20.73 -7.31 13.49
N GLU A 291 -20.89 -7.11 14.80
CA GLU A 291 -21.94 -6.25 15.37
C GLU A 291 -21.66 -4.76 15.15
N GLY A 292 -20.40 -4.35 14.99
CA GLY A 292 -20.02 -2.94 14.78
C GLY A 292 -20.54 -2.37 13.46
N VAL A 293 -20.91 -3.24 12.50
CA VAL A 293 -21.62 -2.81 11.28
C VAL A 293 -23.01 -2.23 11.60
N LEU A 294 -23.63 -2.67 12.70
CA LEU A 294 -24.91 -2.12 13.17
C LEU A 294 -24.77 -0.70 13.74
N ASP A 295 -23.56 -0.28 14.15
CA ASP A 295 -23.27 1.07 14.63
C ASP A 295 -23.17 2.10 13.50
N PHE A 296 -23.14 1.65 12.23
CA PHE A 296 -23.24 2.56 11.09
C PHE A 296 -24.56 3.35 11.16
N PRO A 297 -24.57 4.68 10.96
CA PRO A 297 -25.79 5.47 11.13
C PRO A 297 -26.95 4.99 10.26
N LEU A 298 -28.01 4.47 10.90
CA LEU A 298 -29.16 3.86 10.23
C LEU A 298 -29.81 4.79 9.20
N HIS A 299 -29.89 6.09 9.51
CA HIS A 299 -30.48 7.11 8.61
C HIS A 299 -29.66 7.33 7.33
N LEU A 300 -28.40 6.88 7.27
CA LEU A 300 -27.55 6.96 6.07
C LEU A 300 -27.46 5.65 5.31
N ARG A 301 -27.88 4.53 5.90
CA ARG A 301 -27.67 3.17 5.38
C ARG A 301 -28.22 2.96 3.96
N TYR A 302 -29.33 3.61 3.65
CA TYR A 302 -30.03 3.54 2.36
C TYR A 302 -29.98 4.86 1.58
N VAL A 303 -29.15 5.81 2.02
CA VAL A 303 -28.94 7.07 1.31
C VAL A 303 -27.98 6.82 0.16
N ARG A 304 -28.38 7.25 -1.04
CA ARG A 304 -27.57 7.06 -2.25
C ARG A 304 -26.31 7.92 -2.19
N MET A 305 -25.17 7.28 -2.40
CA MET A 305 -23.87 7.91 -2.49
C MET A 305 -23.65 8.43 -3.90
N ASP A 306 -23.68 9.76 -4.05
CA ASP A 306 -23.36 10.39 -5.32
C ASP A 306 -21.86 10.33 -5.60
N PRO A 307 -21.44 10.13 -6.87
CA PRO A 307 -22.26 10.03 -8.08
C PRO A 307 -22.70 8.59 -8.42
N PHE A 308 -22.29 7.60 -7.63
CA PHE A 308 -22.46 6.18 -7.94
C PHE A 308 -23.91 5.70 -7.87
N LYS A 309 -24.75 6.41 -7.09
CA LYS A 309 -26.15 6.09 -6.81
C LYS A 309 -26.35 4.73 -6.11
N THR A 310 -25.26 4.08 -5.66
CA THR A 310 -25.27 2.94 -4.74
C THR A 310 -25.52 3.41 -3.31
N VAL A 311 -26.06 2.54 -2.46
CA VAL A 311 -26.21 2.84 -1.03
C VAL A 311 -25.07 2.20 -0.22
N PRO A 312 -24.78 2.67 1.00
CA PRO A 312 -23.79 2.04 1.87
C PRO A 312 -24.01 0.54 2.04
N ASP A 313 -25.26 0.10 2.19
CA ASP A 313 -25.60 -1.32 2.38
C ASP A 313 -25.15 -2.23 1.23
N ASP A 314 -25.01 -1.69 0.02
CA ASP A 314 -24.57 -2.42 -1.18
C ASP A 314 -23.05 -2.66 -1.20
N VAL A 315 -22.30 -2.00 -0.33
CA VAL A 315 -20.83 -2.01 -0.34
C VAL A 315 -20.24 -2.41 1.02
N LEU A 316 -21.06 -2.76 2.01
CA LEU A 316 -20.60 -3.18 3.33
C LEU A 316 -19.77 -4.46 3.28
N ASP A 317 -20.06 -5.38 2.36
CA ASP A 317 -19.28 -6.60 2.15
C ASP A 317 -18.47 -6.50 0.85
N SER A 318 -17.17 -6.18 0.99
CA SER A 318 -16.24 -6.07 -0.13
C SER A 318 -16.17 -7.37 -0.96
N LYS A 319 -16.19 -8.53 -0.30
CA LYS A 319 -16.01 -9.82 -0.96
C LYS A 319 -17.31 -10.34 -1.55
N GLY A 320 -18.39 -10.31 -0.79
CA GLY A 320 -19.69 -10.83 -1.23
C GLY A 320 -20.42 -9.93 -2.21
N GLN A 321 -20.29 -8.60 -2.09
CA GLN A 321 -21.04 -7.65 -2.92
C GLN A 321 -20.20 -7.06 -4.06
N LEU A 322 -18.91 -6.80 -3.84
CA LEU A 322 -18.03 -6.19 -4.84
C LEU A 322 -17.06 -7.19 -5.51
N CYS A 323 -17.03 -8.44 -5.02
CA CYS A 323 -16.09 -9.48 -5.45
C CYS A 323 -14.62 -9.05 -5.34
N VAL A 324 -14.30 -8.18 -4.38
CA VAL A 324 -12.95 -7.71 -4.09
C VAL A 324 -12.48 -8.38 -2.80
N ASP A 325 -11.32 -9.01 -2.86
CA ASP A 325 -10.68 -9.65 -1.71
C ASP A 325 -9.28 -9.06 -1.51
N TYR A 326 -8.80 -9.08 -0.27
CA TYR A 326 -7.49 -8.57 0.10
C TYR A 326 -6.57 -9.75 0.40
N VAL A 327 -5.50 -9.87 -0.37
CA VAL A 327 -4.49 -10.90 -0.12
C VAL A 327 -3.71 -10.51 1.14
N PRO A 328 -3.66 -11.35 2.19
CA PRO A 328 -2.80 -11.08 3.34
C PRO A 328 -1.32 -11.17 2.92
N LEU A 329 -0.44 -10.53 3.68
CA LEU A 329 1.01 -10.65 3.45
C LEU A 329 1.44 -12.11 3.50
N SER A 330 2.33 -12.50 2.59
CA SER A 330 2.73 -13.90 2.45
C SER A 330 3.43 -14.42 3.71
N GLU A 331 3.11 -15.66 4.11
CA GLU A 331 3.77 -16.36 5.22
C GLU A 331 5.13 -16.98 4.82
N GLY A 332 5.65 -16.60 3.67
CA GLY A 332 6.93 -17.00 3.10
C GLY A 332 7.15 -16.30 1.75
N VAL A 333 8.29 -16.51 1.10
CA VAL A 333 8.60 -15.80 -0.16
C VAL A 333 7.61 -16.12 -1.29
N PRO A 334 7.31 -15.18 -2.19
CA PRO A 334 6.53 -15.46 -3.39
C PRO A 334 7.25 -16.50 -4.27
N CYS A 335 6.62 -17.66 -4.50
CA CYS A 335 7.19 -18.78 -5.28
C CYS A 335 7.33 -18.51 -6.79
N VAL A 336 7.25 -17.24 -7.23
CA VAL A 336 6.98 -16.84 -8.62
C VAL A 336 8.18 -16.16 -9.29
N ILE A 337 9.27 -15.89 -8.58
CA ILE A 337 10.45 -15.24 -9.19
C ILE A 337 11.26 -16.29 -9.97
N ARG A 338 11.11 -16.29 -11.30
CA ARG A 338 11.76 -17.24 -12.23
C ARG A 338 13.21 -16.90 -12.57
N GLU A 339 13.66 -15.69 -12.29
CA GLU A 339 15.01 -15.23 -12.67
C GLU A 339 15.78 -14.81 -11.43
N VAL A 340 16.85 -15.55 -11.13
CA VAL A 340 17.90 -15.09 -10.24
C VAL A 340 18.47 -13.83 -10.88
N ILE A 341 18.43 -12.69 -10.19
CA ILE A 341 19.19 -11.52 -10.65
C ILE A 341 20.65 -12.00 -10.64
N GLN A 342 21.25 -12.20 -11.82
CA GLN A 342 22.60 -12.72 -11.91
C GLN A 342 23.56 -11.60 -11.50
N TYR A 343 24.26 -11.80 -10.40
CA TYR A 343 25.15 -10.81 -9.81
C TYR A 343 26.59 -10.98 -10.31
N GLY A 344 27.35 -9.89 -10.30
CA GLY A 344 28.62 -9.79 -11.01
C GLY A 344 28.41 -9.48 -12.48
N TYR A 345 29.22 -10.11 -13.35
CA TYR A 345 29.11 -9.92 -14.78
C TYR A 345 28.31 -11.07 -15.39
N ASP A 346 27.33 -10.77 -16.23
CA ASP A 346 26.59 -11.76 -17.01
C ASP A 346 27.53 -12.58 -17.90
N ALA A 347 27.00 -13.61 -18.58
CA ALA A 347 27.80 -14.42 -19.50
C ALA A 347 28.48 -13.62 -20.63
N ARG A 348 28.02 -12.38 -20.87
CA ARG A 348 28.58 -11.44 -21.86
C ARG A 348 29.61 -10.49 -21.24
N GLY A 349 29.84 -10.55 -19.93
CA GLY A 349 30.83 -9.74 -19.24
C GLY A 349 30.32 -8.37 -18.81
N TYR A 350 29.02 -8.17 -18.59
CA TYR A 350 28.40 -6.91 -18.16
C TYR A 350 27.72 -7.02 -16.80
N ASP A 351 27.88 -6.00 -15.96
CA ASP A 351 27.23 -5.89 -14.66
C ASP A 351 25.72 -5.63 -14.79
N ARG A 352 25.01 -5.62 -13.65
CA ARG A 352 23.55 -5.36 -13.61
C ARG A 352 23.14 -4.00 -14.19
N HIS A 353 24.05 -3.05 -14.27
CA HIS A 353 23.82 -1.73 -14.87
C HIS A 353 24.22 -1.70 -16.36
N GLY A 354 24.71 -2.82 -16.88
CA GLY A 354 25.08 -3.01 -18.27
C GLY A 354 26.49 -2.56 -18.62
N TYR A 355 27.41 -2.47 -17.65
CA TYR A 355 28.82 -2.08 -17.85
C TYR A 355 29.78 -3.25 -17.67
N ASN A 356 30.80 -3.34 -18.51
CA ASN A 356 31.85 -4.33 -18.37
C ASN A 356 32.88 -3.95 -17.29
N LYS A 357 33.84 -4.85 -17.02
CA LYS A 357 34.93 -4.62 -16.04
C LYS A 357 35.78 -3.37 -16.30
N LYS A 358 35.76 -2.83 -17.53
CA LYS A 358 36.45 -1.61 -17.91
C LYS A 358 35.57 -0.36 -17.74
N GLY A 359 34.33 -0.51 -17.27
CA GLY A 359 33.38 0.56 -17.04
C GLY A 359 32.68 1.07 -18.30
N PHE A 360 32.61 0.26 -19.37
CA PHE A 360 31.94 0.61 -20.63
C PHE A 360 30.69 -0.24 -20.86
N ASP A 361 29.63 0.39 -21.36
CA ASP A 361 28.40 -0.28 -21.73
C ASP A 361 28.58 -1.21 -22.95
N VAL A 362 27.53 -1.96 -23.31
CA VAL A 362 27.54 -2.89 -24.47
C VAL A 362 27.98 -2.22 -25.78
N GLU A 363 27.83 -0.91 -25.85
CA GLU A 363 28.06 -0.09 -27.04
C GLU A 363 29.32 0.78 -26.90
N GLY A 364 30.13 0.54 -25.86
CA GLY A 364 31.44 1.16 -25.69
C GLY A 364 31.47 2.53 -25.00
N PHE A 365 30.41 2.96 -24.31
CA PHE A 365 30.37 4.24 -23.59
C PHE A 365 30.49 4.06 -22.07
N ASN A 366 31.28 4.92 -21.44
CA ASN A 366 31.45 4.91 -19.99
C ASN A 366 30.27 5.59 -19.26
N MET A 367 30.27 5.53 -17.92
CA MET A 367 29.25 6.16 -17.07
C MET A 367 29.13 7.68 -17.24
N LYS A 368 30.16 8.35 -17.75
CA LYS A 368 30.12 9.79 -18.08
C LYS A 368 29.55 10.06 -19.48
N GLY A 369 29.28 9.01 -20.25
CA GLY A 369 28.75 9.09 -21.60
C GLY A 369 29.83 9.34 -22.66
N PHE A 370 31.06 8.87 -22.46
CA PHE A 370 32.13 8.99 -23.45
C PHE A 370 32.64 7.62 -23.89
N ASP A 371 32.94 7.47 -25.17
CA ASP A 371 33.61 6.29 -25.70
C ASP A 371 35.09 6.23 -25.29
N SER A 372 35.81 5.18 -25.68
CA SER A 372 37.24 5.03 -25.42
C SER A 372 38.12 6.10 -26.06
N SER A 373 37.61 6.81 -27.06
CA SER A 373 38.29 7.90 -27.78
C SER A 373 37.92 9.29 -27.23
N GLY A 374 37.03 9.36 -26.23
CA GLY A 374 36.57 10.60 -25.62
C GLY A 374 35.42 11.28 -26.36
N ASN A 375 34.76 10.62 -27.31
CA ASN A 375 33.60 11.18 -28.00
C ASN A 375 32.33 11.01 -27.15
N PRO A 376 31.47 12.04 -27.06
CA PRO A 376 30.24 11.97 -26.29
C PRO A 376 29.19 11.06 -26.96
N ASP A 377 28.38 10.42 -26.12
CA ASP A 377 27.27 9.57 -26.54
C ASP A 377 26.16 10.40 -27.20
N SER A 378 26.05 10.27 -28.52
CA SER A 378 25.08 10.97 -29.36
C SER A 378 23.79 10.18 -29.62
N ARG A 379 23.61 9.01 -28.99
CA ARG A 379 22.48 8.11 -29.26
C ARG A 379 21.13 8.61 -28.73
N GLY A 380 21.13 9.65 -27.89
CA GLY A 380 19.92 10.18 -27.27
C GLY A 380 19.23 9.22 -26.30
N LYS A 381 19.97 8.21 -25.77
CA LYS A 381 19.45 7.28 -24.75
C LYS A 381 19.13 7.98 -23.43
N TYR A 382 19.88 9.02 -23.12
CA TYR A 382 19.73 9.85 -21.92
C TYR A 382 19.38 11.27 -22.34
N ASN A 383 18.49 11.91 -21.58
CA ASN A 383 18.15 13.31 -21.77
C ASN A 383 19.28 14.24 -21.28
N ASN A 384 19.09 15.55 -21.43
CA ASN A 384 20.07 16.57 -21.00
C ASN A 384 20.36 16.54 -19.49
N ASP A 385 19.45 15.98 -18.68
CA ASP A 385 19.63 15.81 -17.23
C ASP A 385 20.35 14.49 -16.88
N GLY A 386 20.69 13.67 -17.89
CA GLY A 386 21.44 12.43 -17.76
C GLY A 386 20.60 11.21 -17.41
N PHE A 387 19.28 11.24 -17.62
CA PHE A 387 18.35 10.15 -17.32
C PHE A 387 17.80 9.49 -18.58
N ASP A 388 17.65 8.17 -18.55
CA ASP A 388 16.99 7.42 -19.61
C ASP A 388 15.46 7.48 -19.54
N ARG A 389 14.81 6.77 -20.46
CA ARG A 389 13.34 6.77 -20.58
C ARG A 389 12.59 6.26 -19.37
N ALA A 390 13.24 5.45 -18.54
CA ALA A 390 12.65 4.92 -17.31
C ALA A 390 13.04 5.74 -16.07
N GLY A 391 13.80 6.83 -16.24
CA GLY A 391 14.19 7.72 -15.15
C GLY A 391 15.45 7.33 -14.41
N PHE A 392 16.32 6.51 -15.00
CA PHE A 392 17.57 6.09 -14.38
C PHE A 392 18.76 6.78 -15.04
N ARG A 393 19.74 7.18 -14.23
CA ARG A 393 21.00 7.73 -14.70
C ARG A 393 21.86 6.65 -15.35
N ARG A 394 22.94 7.05 -16.02
CA ARG A 394 23.99 6.13 -16.48
C ARG A 394 24.56 5.27 -15.35
N SER A 395 24.57 5.77 -14.11
CA SER A 395 24.97 5.00 -12.93
C SER A 395 23.98 3.90 -12.52
N GLY A 396 22.81 3.82 -13.15
CA GLY A 396 21.79 2.83 -12.84
C GLY A 396 20.77 3.25 -11.78
N TYR A 397 20.98 4.40 -11.12
CA TYR A 397 20.11 4.92 -10.05
C TYR A 397 19.21 6.06 -10.55
N ASP A 398 18.01 6.15 -9.99
CA ASP A 398 17.08 7.24 -10.23
C ASP A 398 17.40 8.49 -9.38
N SER A 399 16.50 9.49 -9.40
CA SER A 399 16.64 10.70 -8.59
C SER A 399 16.48 10.47 -7.09
N SER A 400 15.83 9.39 -6.68
CA SER A 400 15.67 8.96 -5.29
C SER A 400 16.86 8.15 -4.80
N GLY A 401 17.81 7.83 -5.69
CA GLY A 401 18.99 7.03 -5.38
C GLY A 401 18.71 5.52 -5.35
N ILE A 402 17.64 5.06 -6.00
CA ILE A 402 17.23 3.66 -6.07
C ILE A 402 17.49 3.15 -7.50
N ASP A 403 18.06 1.96 -7.64
CA ASP A 403 18.27 1.32 -8.94
C ASP A 403 17.02 0.58 -9.44
N ARG A 404 17.10 0.05 -10.65
CA ARG A 404 16.01 -0.69 -11.30
C ARG A 404 15.56 -1.95 -10.54
N TYR A 405 16.39 -2.43 -9.62
CA TYR A 405 16.25 -3.68 -8.88
C TYR A 405 15.94 -3.45 -7.40
N GLY A 406 15.79 -2.19 -6.95
CA GLY A 406 15.45 -1.84 -5.57
C GLY A 406 16.64 -1.72 -4.61
N PHE A 407 17.86 -1.52 -5.13
CA PHE A 407 19.04 -1.23 -4.32
C PHE A 407 19.31 0.27 -4.27
N TYR A 408 19.68 0.77 -3.09
CA TYR A 408 20.09 2.16 -2.91
C TYR A 408 21.52 2.38 -3.41
N ILE A 409 21.92 3.66 -3.50
CA ILE A 409 23.25 4.07 -3.97
C ILE A 409 24.42 3.52 -3.13
N ASP A 410 24.16 3.15 -1.87
CA ASP A 410 25.12 2.43 -1.03
C ASP A 410 25.29 0.96 -1.43
N SER A 411 24.57 0.52 -2.48
CA SER A 411 24.52 -0.83 -3.05
C SER A 411 23.74 -1.86 -2.23
N TYR A 412 23.02 -1.46 -1.18
CA TYR A 412 22.19 -2.34 -0.35
C TYR A 412 20.70 -2.14 -0.65
N ASN A 413 19.89 -3.16 -0.41
CA ASN A 413 18.43 -3.04 -0.49
C ASN A 413 17.83 -2.60 0.87
N LEU A 414 16.49 -2.57 0.98
CA LEU A 414 15.79 -2.17 2.21
C LEU A 414 16.01 -3.15 3.38
N ASP A 415 16.40 -4.40 3.08
CA ASP A 415 16.78 -5.39 4.09
C ASP A 415 18.28 -5.29 4.47
N HIS A 416 19.00 -4.26 3.98
CA HIS A 416 20.43 -4.04 4.19
C HIS A 416 21.35 -5.12 3.61
N PHE A 417 20.91 -5.82 2.55
CA PHE A 417 21.73 -6.77 1.81
C PHE A 417 22.18 -6.18 0.48
N ASP A 418 23.45 -6.38 0.14
CA ASP A 418 24.01 -6.04 -1.14
C ASP A 418 23.48 -6.96 -2.22
N SER A 419 23.83 -6.67 -3.47
CA SER A 419 23.41 -7.49 -4.59
C SER A 419 23.93 -8.91 -4.54
N GLU A 420 24.98 -9.22 -3.79
CA GLU A 420 25.49 -10.59 -3.69
C GLU A 420 24.86 -11.37 -2.51
N GLY A 421 23.95 -10.72 -1.78
CA GLY A 421 23.19 -11.30 -0.69
C GLY A 421 23.89 -11.20 0.65
N TYR A 422 24.86 -10.29 0.78
CA TYR A 422 25.63 -10.03 1.99
C TYR A 422 25.22 -8.71 2.63
N ASP A 423 25.09 -8.70 3.95
CA ASP A 423 24.86 -7.47 4.69
C ASP A 423 26.09 -6.55 4.68
N LYS A 424 25.95 -5.36 5.27
CA LYS A 424 27.05 -4.38 5.31
C LYS A 424 28.29 -4.82 6.11
N TYR A 425 28.23 -5.95 6.83
CA TYR A 425 29.38 -6.57 7.52
C TYR A 425 29.94 -7.76 6.76
N GLY A 426 29.38 -8.07 5.59
CA GLY A 426 29.84 -9.14 4.71
C GLY A 426 29.32 -10.51 5.09
N TYR A 427 28.21 -10.61 5.83
CA TYR A 427 27.52 -11.87 6.15
C TYR A 427 26.25 -12.04 5.33
N ASN A 428 26.07 -13.21 4.73
CA ASN A 428 24.87 -13.52 3.99
C ASN A 428 23.70 -13.81 4.92
N ARG A 429 22.53 -14.04 4.32
CA ARG A 429 21.29 -14.36 5.02
C ARG A 429 21.30 -15.66 5.84
N TYR A 430 22.39 -16.41 5.84
CA TYR A 430 22.58 -17.63 6.61
C TYR A 430 23.68 -17.45 7.68
N GLY A 431 24.17 -16.22 7.85
CA GLY A 431 25.25 -15.90 8.76
C GLY A 431 26.63 -16.33 8.27
N PHE A 432 26.82 -16.70 7.00
CA PHE A 432 28.15 -16.99 6.46
C PHE A 432 28.76 -15.76 5.81
N ASP A 433 30.03 -15.51 6.11
CA ASP A 433 30.81 -14.51 5.43
C ASP A 433 31.07 -14.89 3.95
N ARG A 434 31.69 -13.98 3.21
CA ARG A 434 32.06 -14.19 1.80
C ARG A 434 33.02 -15.36 1.55
N ARG A 435 33.63 -15.91 2.60
CA ARG A 435 34.51 -17.09 2.56
C ARG A 435 33.78 -18.38 2.96
N GLY A 436 32.51 -18.29 3.36
CA GLY A 436 31.69 -19.43 3.77
C GLY A 436 31.80 -19.79 5.25
N PHE A 437 32.21 -18.85 6.10
CA PHE A 437 32.37 -19.06 7.54
C PHE A 437 31.37 -18.24 8.35
N THR A 438 30.79 -18.86 9.39
CA THR A 438 30.05 -18.11 10.41
C THR A 438 31.00 -17.21 11.21
N PRO A 439 30.49 -16.21 11.97
CA PRO A 439 31.31 -15.44 12.91
C PRO A 439 32.10 -16.31 13.90
N PHE A 440 31.63 -17.54 14.11
CA PHE A 440 32.21 -18.55 15.00
C PHE A 440 33.21 -19.49 14.33
N GLY A 441 33.54 -19.29 13.04
CA GLY A 441 34.49 -20.14 12.31
C GLY A 441 33.92 -21.47 11.82
N TYR A 442 32.59 -21.65 11.83
CA TYR A 442 31.96 -22.84 11.27
C TYR A 442 31.68 -22.68 9.78
N THR A 443 31.87 -23.75 9.04
CA THR A 443 31.47 -23.84 7.63
C THR A 443 30.02 -24.32 7.48
N SER A 444 29.46 -24.23 6.28
CA SER A 444 28.09 -24.68 5.97
C SER A 444 27.81 -26.17 6.17
N ASN A 445 28.85 -26.99 6.43
CA ASN A 445 28.73 -28.41 6.74
C ASN A 445 28.95 -28.71 8.24
N GLY A 446 29.02 -27.68 9.08
CA GLY A 446 29.24 -27.81 10.52
C GLY A 446 30.71 -28.01 10.95
N THR A 447 31.69 -27.98 10.03
CA THR A 447 33.11 -28.10 10.40
C THR A 447 33.63 -26.78 10.98
N TYR A 448 34.14 -26.83 12.21
CA TYR A 448 34.83 -25.73 12.87
C TYR A 448 36.28 -25.60 12.37
N LEU A 449 36.65 -24.42 11.86
CA LEU A 449 38.03 -24.08 11.53
C LEU A 449 38.59 -23.04 12.51
N PRO A 450 39.71 -23.32 13.20
CA PRO A 450 40.22 -22.53 14.33
C PRO A 450 40.94 -21.23 13.93
N THR A 451 40.54 -20.58 12.83
CA THR A 451 41.12 -19.31 12.38
C THR A 451 40.58 -18.08 13.10
N ILE A 452 39.63 -18.25 14.03
CA ILE A 452 39.03 -17.18 14.84
C ILE A 452 39.17 -17.59 16.32
N ASN A 453 39.62 -16.67 17.19
CA ASN A 453 39.78 -16.93 18.63
C ASN A 453 38.40 -17.04 19.28
N VAL A 454 38.08 -18.21 19.84
CA VAL A 454 36.77 -18.51 20.46
C VAL A 454 36.96 -18.62 21.96
N GLU A 455 36.70 -17.52 22.68
CA GLU A 455 36.69 -17.52 24.15
C GLU A 455 35.28 -17.46 24.78
N GLU A 456 34.19 -17.45 24.01
CA GLU A 456 32.84 -17.49 24.59
C GLU A 456 31.93 -18.50 23.86
N LEU A 457 31.88 -19.73 24.36
CA LEU A 457 30.89 -20.77 24.00
C LEU A 457 29.90 -21.04 25.15
N ASP A 458 29.63 -20.05 26.01
CA ASP A 458 28.56 -20.09 27.03
C ASP A 458 27.20 -19.56 26.49
N ILE A 459 27.08 -19.35 25.17
CA ILE A 459 25.88 -18.79 24.53
C ILE A 459 24.83 -19.83 24.11
N PHE A 460 25.15 -21.13 24.12
CA PHE A 460 24.26 -22.21 23.74
C PHE A 460 23.89 -23.06 24.96
N ASP A 461 22.62 -23.45 25.05
CA ASP A 461 22.11 -24.38 26.06
C ASP A 461 22.70 -25.79 25.88
N GLU A 462 22.37 -26.70 26.81
CA GLU A 462 22.80 -28.10 26.76
C GLU A 462 22.36 -28.85 25.49
N TYR A 463 21.40 -28.29 24.73
CA TYR A 463 20.89 -28.82 23.47
C TYR A 463 21.54 -28.16 22.24
N GLY A 464 22.47 -27.24 22.42
CA GLY A 464 23.17 -26.53 21.34
C GLY A 464 22.37 -25.37 20.75
N TYR A 465 21.38 -24.83 21.47
CA TYR A 465 20.55 -23.69 21.03
C TYR A 465 20.74 -22.49 21.95
N ASN A 466 20.83 -21.30 21.37
CA ASN A 466 20.95 -20.08 22.17
C ASN A 466 19.61 -19.65 22.76
N LYS A 467 19.61 -18.53 23.51
CA LYS A 467 18.41 -17.94 24.12
C LYS A 467 17.27 -17.58 23.14
N TYR A 468 17.58 -17.49 21.85
CA TYR A 468 16.61 -17.22 20.78
C TYR A 468 16.12 -18.51 20.09
N GLY A 469 16.60 -19.69 20.50
CA GLY A 469 16.18 -20.98 19.96
C GLY A 469 16.85 -21.38 18.65
N PHE A 470 17.98 -20.76 18.31
CA PHE A 470 18.76 -21.09 17.10
C PHE A 470 20.08 -21.80 17.46
N ASN A 471 20.46 -22.78 16.63
CA ASN A 471 21.73 -23.49 16.77
C ASN A 471 22.92 -22.66 16.25
N VAL A 472 24.14 -23.21 16.32
CA VAL A 472 25.38 -22.57 15.83
C VAL A 472 25.35 -22.23 14.34
N GLU A 473 24.45 -22.86 13.57
CA GLU A 473 24.25 -22.65 12.13
C GLU A 473 23.10 -21.67 11.84
N GLY A 474 22.42 -21.15 12.86
CA GLY A 474 21.31 -20.22 12.72
C GLY A 474 19.95 -20.87 12.41
N PHE A 475 19.80 -22.18 12.63
CA PHE A 475 18.54 -22.92 12.43
C PHE A 475 17.80 -23.17 13.75
N ASP A 476 16.48 -23.04 13.70
CA ASP A 476 15.58 -23.41 14.79
C ASP A 476 15.53 -24.94 14.98
N ARG A 477 14.80 -25.40 16.00
CA ARG A 477 14.61 -26.84 16.28
C ARG A 477 13.89 -27.61 15.16
N ASN A 478 13.28 -26.90 14.21
CA ASN A 478 12.61 -27.49 13.05
C ASN A 478 13.50 -27.47 11.79
N GLY A 479 14.74 -26.97 11.89
CA GLY A 479 15.68 -26.90 10.79
C GLY A 479 15.49 -25.70 9.85
N TYR A 480 14.83 -24.63 10.30
CA TYR A 480 14.60 -23.43 9.50
C TYR A 480 15.35 -22.22 10.10
N ASP A 481 15.89 -21.38 9.23
CA ASP A 481 16.50 -20.10 9.61
C ASP A 481 15.43 -19.15 10.16
N VAL A 482 15.86 -17.98 10.65
CA VAL A 482 14.96 -16.92 11.16
C VAL A 482 13.96 -16.40 10.11
N PHE A 483 14.14 -16.73 8.84
CA PHE A 483 13.26 -16.37 7.74
C PHE A 483 12.38 -17.53 7.27
N GLY A 484 12.47 -18.69 7.90
CA GLY A 484 11.66 -19.87 7.59
C GLY A 484 12.21 -20.73 6.46
N PHE A 485 13.52 -20.68 6.16
CA PHE A 485 14.16 -21.50 5.11
C PHE A 485 15.07 -22.58 5.68
N ASP A 486 15.02 -23.77 5.10
CA ASP A 486 15.92 -24.86 5.45
C ASP A 486 17.35 -24.64 4.91
N SER A 487 18.27 -25.52 5.28
CA SER A 487 19.66 -25.49 4.82
C SER A 487 19.85 -25.64 3.30
N ARG A 488 18.79 -26.01 2.57
CA ARG A 488 18.76 -26.10 1.11
C ARG A 488 18.18 -24.83 0.46
N GLY A 489 17.73 -23.86 1.26
CA GLY A 489 17.15 -22.60 0.81
C GLY A 489 15.66 -22.70 0.43
N PHE A 490 14.94 -23.67 1.00
CA PHE A 490 13.51 -23.87 0.76
C PHE A 490 12.68 -23.52 1.99
N ASP A 491 11.57 -22.80 1.79
CA ASP A 491 10.60 -22.59 2.86
C ASP A 491 9.75 -23.85 3.14
N ARG A 492 8.88 -23.78 4.16
CA ARG A 492 7.93 -24.85 4.51
C ARG A 492 6.98 -25.25 3.36
N ARG A 493 6.86 -24.44 2.31
CA ARG A 493 6.02 -24.68 1.13
C ARG A 493 6.83 -25.20 -0.06
N GLN A 494 8.10 -25.57 0.15
CA GLN A 494 9.04 -26.02 -0.88
C GLN A 494 9.29 -24.97 -1.97
N CYS A 495 9.17 -23.68 -1.61
CA CYS A 495 9.54 -22.60 -2.51
C CYS A 495 11.03 -22.28 -2.32
N ASN A 496 11.82 -22.51 -3.36
CA ASN A 496 13.24 -22.14 -3.37
C ASN A 496 13.39 -20.64 -3.48
N TYR A 497 14.48 -20.13 -2.90
CA TYR A 497 14.75 -18.70 -2.94
C TYR A 497 16.17 -18.42 -3.42
N TYR A 498 16.24 -17.61 -4.47
CA TYR A 498 17.46 -16.93 -4.95
C TYR A 498 17.36 -15.41 -4.85
N SER A 499 16.30 -14.88 -4.21
CA SER A 499 16.10 -13.44 -4.11
C SER A 499 16.91 -12.86 -2.93
N ILE A 500 16.98 -11.54 -2.82
CA ILE A 500 17.67 -10.82 -1.73
C ILE A 500 16.68 -9.96 -0.93
N GLY A 501 15.41 -9.93 -1.35
CA GLY A 501 14.33 -9.26 -0.65
C GLY A 501 13.06 -9.19 -1.48
N PRO A 502 11.99 -8.56 -0.97
CA PRO A 502 11.91 -7.96 0.37
C PRO A 502 11.60 -9.00 1.45
N ILE A 503 12.53 -9.24 2.37
CA ILE A 503 12.32 -10.16 3.51
C ILE A 503 11.53 -9.49 4.64
N HIS A 504 11.65 -8.16 4.77
CA HIS A 504 10.88 -7.40 5.76
C HIS A 504 9.36 -7.57 5.68
N ILE A 505 8.80 -7.96 4.53
CA ILE A 505 7.37 -8.26 4.41
C ILE A 505 7.00 -9.51 5.21
N ILE A 506 7.89 -10.51 5.25
CA ILE A 506 7.71 -11.73 6.05
C ILE A 506 7.80 -11.37 7.53
N VAL A 507 8.80 -10.56 7.91
CA VAL A 507 8.96 -10.08 9.30
C VAL A 507 7.72 -9.31 9.75
N LYS A 508 7.21 -8.41 8.90
CA LYS A 508 5.96 -7.69 9.12
C LYS A 508 4.78 -8.64 9.34
N ARG A 509 4.63 -9.69 8.52
CA ARG A 509 3.57 -10.68 8.68
C ARG A 509 3.65 -11.41 10.04
N TYR A 510 4.85 -11.74 10.51
CA TYR A 510 5.04 -12.30 11.85
C TYR A 510 4.66 -11.28 12.94
N ILE A 511 5.11 -10.03 12.81
CA ILE A 511 4.77 -8.95 13.75
C ILE A 511 3.25 -8.77 13.84
N GLU A 512 2.51 -8.79 12.72
CA GLU A 512 1.05 -8.69 12.74
C GLU A 512 0.40 -9.80 13.59
N ARG A 513 0.86 -11.05 13.45
CA ARG A 513 0.31 -12.18 14.22
C ARG A 513 0.62 -12.09 15.71
N GLU A 514 1.79 -11.57 16.07
CA GLU A 514 2.15 -11.33 17.48
C GLU A 514 1.31 -10.19 18.06
N LEU A 515 1.18 -9.07 17.34
CA LEU A 515 0.35 -7.94 17.76
C LEU A 515 -1.13 -8.35 17.94
N GLU A 516 -1.66 -9.22 17.07
CA GLU A 516 -3.00 -9.78 17.19
C GLU A 516 -3.22 -10.58 18.48
N GLN A 517 -2.18 -11.25 19.00
CA GLN A 517 -2.27 -12.09 20.21
C GLN A 517 -2.06 -11.31 21.52
N LEU A 518 -1.36 -10.17 21.48
CA LEU A 518 -1.11 -9.36 22.67
C LEU A 518 -2.41 -8.83 23.27
N ASN A 519 -2.48 -8.63 24.58
CA ASN A 519 -3.60 -7.89 25.19
C ASN A 519 -3.40 -6.36 25.00
N ILE A 520 -4.43 -5.56 25.28
CA ILE A 520 -4.38 -4.10 25.10
C ILE A 520 -3.31 -3.45 26.00
N THR A 521 -3.10 -3.96 27.21
CA THR A 521 -2.09 -3.43 28.14
C THR A 521 -0.67 -3.63 27.63
N ASP A 522 -0.40 -4.75 26.97
CA ASP A 522 0.93 -5.03 26.41
C ASP A 522 1.14 -4.29 25.08
N LEU A 523 0.11 -4.15 24.24
CA LEU A 523 0.16 -3.30 23.05
C LEU A 523 0.51 -1.84 23.38
N THR A 524 -0.08 -1.28 24.43
CA THR A 524 0.19 0.09 24.91
C THR A 524 1.52 0.23 25.66
N ARG A 525 2.31 -0.86 25.77
CA ARG A 525 3.70 -0.80 26.25
C ARG A 525 4.71 -0.90 25.10
N VAL A 526 4.27 -1.27 23.91
CA VAL A 526 5.14 -1.31 22.74
C VAL A 526 5.53 0.13 22.39
N LYS A 527 6.81 0.43 22.58
CA LYS A 527 7.39 1.73 22.25
C LYS A 527 7.65 1.84 20.76
N ARG A 528 7.54 3.06 20.25
CA ARG A 528 7.94 3.38 18.87
C ARG A 528 9.41 3.79 18.83
N ILE A 529 10.08 3.50 17.72
CA ILE A 529 11.46 3.92 17.47
C ILE A 529 11.56 5.04 16.43
N CYS A 530 10.44 5.37 15.79
CA CYS A 530 10.32 6.52 14.89
C CYS A 530 9.74 7.74 15.62
N GLY A 531 9.87 8.93 15.03
CA GLY A 531 9.42 10.20 15.63
C GLY A 531 7.96 10.13 16.10
N GLN A 532 7.60 10.87 17.16
CA GLN A 532 6.25 10.86 17.73
C GLN A 532 5.19 11.23 16.67
N LEU A 533 3.98 10.66 16.75
CA LEU A 533 2.85 11.15 15.96
C LEU A 533 2.60 12.63 16.30
N LEU A 534 2.27 13.41 15.29
CA LEU A 534 1.94 14.82 15.43
C LEU A 534 0.46 15.03 15.13
N PRO A 535 -0.20 16.04 15.74
CA PRO A 535 -1.59 16.30 15.44
C PRO A 535 -1.70 16.75 13.99
N LEU A 536 -2.85 16.50 13.36
CA LEU A 536 -3.08 17.06 12.04
C LEU A 536 -3.05 18.60 12.13
N PRO A 537 -2.37 19.29 11.22
CA PRO A 537 -2.42 20.74 11.18
C PRO A 537 -3.85 21.26 11.02
N ASP A 538 -4.19 22.40 11.63
CA ASP A 538 -5.53 23.01 11.56
C ASP A 538 -6.07 23.16 10.13
N TYR A 539 -5.19 23.46 9.17
CA TYR A 539 -5.60 23.59 7.77
C TYR A 539 -6.04 22.25 7.18
N VAL A 540 -5.46 21.13 7.61
CA VAL A 540 -5.83 19.76 7.20
C VAL A 540 -7.18 19.42 7.81
N VAL A 541 -7.36 19.66 9.12
CA VAL A 541 -8.63 19.42 9.82
C VAL A 541 -9.78 20.12 9.10
N LYS A 542 -9.62 21.42 8.81
CA LYS A 542 -10.62 22.22 8.08
C LYS A 542 -10.81 21.79 6.63
N ARG A 543 -9.71 21.51 5.90
CA ARG A 543 -9.77 21.09 4.50
C ARG A 543 -10.53 19.79 4.33
N TYR A 544 -10.40 18.85 5.27
CA TYR A 544 -11.06 17.54 5.21
C TYR A 544 -12.31 17.45 6.10
N TRP A 545 -12.86 18.58 6.55
CA TRP A 545 -14.10 18.67 7.34
C TRP A 545 -14.09 17.75 8.57
N LEU A 546 -12.91 17.58 9.18
CA LEU A 546 -12.77 16.79 10.39
C LEU A 546 -13.40 17.49 11.62
N ASP A 547 -13.84 18.73 11.46
CA ASP A 547 -14.51 19.60 12.44
C ASP A 547 -16.02 19.80 12.18
N ARG A 548 -16.63 19.08 11.23
CA ARG A 548 -18.00 19.36 10.76
C ARG A 548 -19.11 18.91 11.71
N ASP A 549 -18.93 17.75 12.34
CA ASP A 549 -19.97 17.13 13.17
C ASP A 549 -19.68 17.42 14.66
N ASP A 550 -20.72 17.70 15.44
CA ASP A 550 -20.62 17.92 16.90
C ASP A 550 -19.87 16.74 17.55
N GLY A 551 -18.75 17.02 18.22
CA GLY A 551 -17.94 16.01 18.89
C GLY A 551 -16.80 15.40 18.06
N GLN A 552 -16.72 15.61 16.75
CA GLN A 552 -15.70 14.92 15.92
C GLN A 552 -14.29 15.45 16.16
N ALA A 553 -14.14 16.77 16.29
CA ALA A 553 -12.85 17.38 16.58
C ALA A 553 -12.38 16.98 17.99
N GLU A 554 -13.26 17.02 19.00
CA GLU A 554 -12.90 16.58 20.35
C GLU A 554 -12.52 15.10 20.39
N LEU A 555 -13.25 14.26 19.65
CA LEU A 555 -12.96 12.83 19.57
C LEU A 555 -11.63 12.55 18.86
N LEU A 556 -11.30 13.31 17.81
CA LEU A 556 -10.00 13.22 17.14
C LEU A 556 -8.87 13.58 18.11
N ASP A 557 -9.03 14.66 18.89
CA ASP A 557 -8.07 15.08 19.90
C ASP A 557 -7.90 14.04 21.02
N GLU A 558 -9.01 13.41 21.45
CA GLU A 558 -9.00 12.32 22.43
C GLU A 558 -8.22 11.11 21.92
N ILE A 559 -8.55 10.63 20.71
CA ILE A 559 -7.88 9.51 20.04
C ILE A 559 -6.39 9.78 19.88
N TYR A 560 -6.05 10.98 19.40
CA TYR A 560 -4.68 11.40 19.20
C TYR A 560 -3.91 11.47 20.54
N GLY A 561 -4.52 12.08 21.56
CA GLY A 561 -3.96 12.15 22.91
C GLY A 561 -3.69 10.76 23.49
N TYR A 562 -4.62 9.82 23.30
CA TYR A 562 -4.44 8.43 23.71
C TYR A 562 -3.26 7.75 23.00
N GLN A 563 -3.15 7.90 21.68
CA GLN A 563 -2.06 7.31 20.90
C GLN A 563 -0.68 7.85 21.30
N ILE A 564 -0.57 9.15 21.66
CA ILE A 564 0.69 9.69 22.16
C ILE A 564 1.07 9.08 23.52
N GLN A 565 0.11 8.96 24.42
CA GLN A 565 0.36 8.50 25.78
C GLN A 565 0.71 7.01 25.85
N THR A 566 0.24 6.21 24.89
CA THR A 566 0.38 4.75 24.88
C THR A 566 1.47 4.20 23.97
N ASN A 567 2.00 4.96 23.01
CA ASN A 567 3.10 4.51 22.15
C ASN A 567 4.25 5.50 22.19
N LEU A 568 4.86 5.64 23.37
CA LEU A 568 5.97 6.56 23.61
C LEU A 568 7.20 6.21 22.76
N VAL A 569 7.93 7.24 22.34
CA VAL A 569 9.23 7.08 21.66
C VAL A 569 10.25 6.47 22.63
N ASP A 570 10.92 5.41 22.20
CA ASP A 570 12.12 4.93 22.88
C ASP A 570 13.34 5.74 22.41
N SER A 571 13.67 6.80 23.15
CA SER A 571 14.82 7.66 22.84
C SER A 571 16.17 7.00 23.14
N MET A 572 16.18 5.85 23.84
CA MET A 572 17.38 5.09 24.16
C MET A 572 17.60 3.93 23.19
N PHE A 573 16.66 3.69 22.28
CA PHE A 573 16.82 2.62 21.30
C PHE A 573 17.97 2.96 20.35
N VAL A 574 19.01 2.13 20.40
CA VAL A 574 20.11 2.17 19.43
C VAL A 574 19.78 1.13 18.35
N PRO A 575 19.56 1.56 17.10
CA PRO A 575 19.29 0.64 16.01
C PRO A 575 20.44 -0.36 15.84
N ARG A 576 20.12 -1.62 15.52
CA ARG A 576 21.15 -2.65 15.38
C ARG A 576 21.97 -2.36 14.16
N GLU A 577 23.26 -2.18 14.42
CA GLU A 577 24.18 -1.93 13.35
C GLU A 577 24.43 -3.19 12.54
N THR A 578 24.56 -4.37 13.14
CA THR A 578 24.94 -5.65 12.49
C THR A 578 23.88 -6.73 12.61
N SER A 579 23.81 -7.63 11.60
CA SER A 579 23.00 -8.85 11.68
C SER A 579 23.57 -9.84 12.69
N VAL A 580 24.81 -9.67 13.12
CA VAL A 580 25.40 -10.46 14.21
C VAL A 580 25.13 -9.72 15.53
N THR A 581 24.32 -10.30 16.41
CA THR A 581 23.99 -9.72 17.72
C THR A 581 25.22 -9.63 18.62
N THR A 582 25.10 -8.88 19.72
CA THR A 582 26.13 -8.80 20.77
C THR A 582 26.45 -10.16 21.39
N ASP A 583 25.49 -11.10 21.36
CA ASP A 583 25.71 -12.50 21.78
C ASP A 583 26.27 -13.36 20.63
N SER A 584 26.85 -12.71 19.61
CA SER A 584 27.42 -13.30 18.38
C SER A 584 26.44 -14.11 17.51
N LEU A 585 25.13 -14.05 17.75
CA LEU A 585 24.13 -14.76 16.94
C LEU A 585 23.73 -13.98 15.69
N TRP A 586 23.61 -14.65 14.54
CA TRP A 586 23.03 -14.04 13.34
C TRP A 586 21.49 -13.91 13.43
N VAL A 587 20.97 -12.69 13.25
CA VAL A 587 19.56 -12.29 13.18
C VAL A 587 19.46 -11.11 12.20
N PRO A 588 18.46 -11.02 11.30
CA PRO A 588 18.26 -9.86 10.43
C PRO A 588 18.24 -8.54 11.17
N ILE A 589 18.80 -7.52 10.52
CA ILE A 589 18.50 -6.12 10.82
C ILE A 589 17.11 -5.85 10.26
N ALA A 590 16.12 -5.60 11.12
CA ALA A 590 14.81 -5.18 10.64
C ALA A 590 14.92 -3.75 10.03
N PRO A 591 14.14 -3.38 8.99
CA PRO A 591 14.32 -2.10 8.28
C PRO A 591 14.11 -0.85 9.15
N ASP A 592 13.42 -1.03 10.27
CA ASP A 592 13.18 -0.03 11.30
C ASP A 592 14.39 0.10 12.28
N GLN A 593 15.39 -0.78 12.15
CA GLN A 593 16.62 -0.83 12.96
C GLN A 593 17.86 -0.20 12.32
N GLN A 594 17.72 0.74 11.39
CA GLN A 594 18.80 1.69 11.07
C GLN A 594 18.24 3.07 10.87
#